data_AF-A0A2W5VLF7-F1
#
_entry.id   AF-A0A2W5VLF7-F1
#
_cell.length_a   1.000
_cell.length_b   1.000
_cell.length_c   1.000
_cell.angle_alpha   90.00
_cell.angle_beta   90.00
_cell.angle_gamma   90.00
#
_symmetry.space_group_name_H-M   'P 1'
#
loop_
_entity.id
_entity.type
_entity.pdbx_description
1 polymer ?
#
loop_
_entity_poly.entity_id
_entity_poly.type
_entity_poly.pdbx_seq_one_letter_code
_entity_poly.pdbx_strand_id
1 'polypeptide(L)'
;MAGFDMKLVFNIQWSGSSTKNASVTDATRGTLQVTFGDDIVWPAFEWTWVDFLEHLARVWPLLRWQPWPLGLAPATPSEFPKLANERLHLLAGPSFDSAETEVWSFTEAHDLAHALGGIGLPSLWLVPEGAVVHVATEHRSARLAPSDSIDALEAFVTEISNRLEPLAHPRARAAIETWAKRNKVGAIEAIELYTGIALTKLRVLARSSDVAGWFEVGTRFAETELVAVARATRGRVDVSDLRKIRERVRLASAKANKHLSSVTEKATAHELAGRPWEQGYQLAVWLRGQLGSDAASAVDPAALLKTWDVKVDTVTLETQQIDAVACWGPKHGPLIVINAQGTHAKTESGRRATLAHEICHLLVDRHEALPLAEAAGGQIAADLEARARAFAAEFLAPRAATFERWAAASGSPETRLKAVCQHYRVSSQLAAWQLLNSGRMLLEKERSFLERHAKPPR
;
A
#
# COMPACT_ATOMS: atom_id res chain seq x y z
N MET A 1 -18.52 3.55 18.30
CA MET A 1 -18.01 4.95 18.29
C MET A 1 -18.70 5.64 17.13
N ALA A 2 -19.33 6.80 17.33
CA ALA A 2 -19.87 7.57 16.22
C ALA A 2 -18.69 7.88 15.27
N GLY A 3 -18.74 7.37 14.05
CA GLY A 3 -17.69 7.57 13.07
C GLY A 3 -17.67 9.04 12.70
N PHE A 4 -16.72 9.80 13.24
CA PHE A 4 -16.45 11.14 12.76
C PHE A 4 -16.06 11.02 11.28
N ASP A 5 -16.74 11.78 10.43
CA ASP A 5 -16.50 11.88 8.99
C ASP A 5 -15.10 12.46 8.78
N MET A 6 -14.10 11.59 8.61
CA MET A 6 -12.70 11.99 8.40
C MET A 6 -12.54 12.52 6.97
N LYS A 7 -12.45 13.84 6.83
CA LYS A 7 -12.23 14.51 5.54
C LYS A 7 -11.31 15.70 5.68
N LEU A 8 -10.61 16.01 4.60
CA LEU A 8 -9.80 17.22 4.44
C LEU A 8 -10.68 18.36 3.94
N VAL A 9 -10.65 19.51 4.61
CA VAL A 9 -11.48 20.68 4.27
C VAL A 9 -10.63 21.94 4.16
N PHE A 10 -10.81 22.68 3.07
CA PHE A 10 -10.17 23.97 2.80
C PHE A 10 -11.22 25.09 2.90
N ASN A 11 -11.22 25.82 4.01
CA ASN A 11 -12.17 26.91 4.27
C ASN A 11 -11.53 28.26 3.94
N ILE A 12 -11.84 28.82 2.78
CA ILE A 12 -11.28 30.07 2.28
C ILE A 12 -12.29 31.23 2.37
N GLN A 13 -11.85 32.37 2.90
CA GLN A 13 -12.58 33.63 2.87
C GLN A 13 -11.78 34.68 2.09
N TRP A 14 -12.25 35.01 0.90
CA TRP A 14 -11.59 35.98 0.02
C TRP A 14 -11.70 37.42 0.57
N SER A 15 -10.58 38.12 0.66
CA SER A 15 -10.53 39.54 1.07
C SER A 15 -10.25 40.48 -0.12
N GLY A 16 -9.64 39.97 -1.19
CA GLY A 16 -9.28 40.78 -2.35
C GLY A 16 -10.29 40.77 -3.51
N SER A 17 -10.15 41.75 -4.40
CA SER A 17 -11.01 41.96 -5.56
C SER A 17 -10.56 41.11 -6.76
N SER A 18 -11.48 40.41 -7.43
CA SER A 18 -11.21 39.64 -8.66
C SER A 18 -11.59 40.41 -9.94
N THR A 19 -11.60 41.74 -9.89
CA THR A 19 -11.90 42.58 -11.06
C THR A 19 -10.77 42.55 -12.09
N LYS A 20 -11.06 42.90 -13.35
CA LYS A 20 -10.09 42.88 -14.47
C LYS A 20 -8.79 43.68 -14.21
N ASN A 21 -8.86 44.69 -13.33
CA ASN A 21 -7.74 45.58 -13.01
C ASN A 21 -7.01 45.19 -11.72
N ALA A 22 -7.45 44.14 -11.02
CA ALA A 22 -6.78 43.67 -9.82
C ALA A 22 -5.42 43.05 -10.15
N SER A 23 -4.47 43.18 -9.22
CA SER A 23 -3.25 42.39 -9.29
C SER A 23 -3.56 40.91 -9.03
N VAL A 24 -2.71 40.01 -9.49
CA VAL A 24 -2.84 38.56 -9.23
C VAL A 24 -2.83 38.27 -7.72
N THR A 25 -1.97 38.98 -7.00
CA THR A 25 -1.83 38.92 -5.55
C THR A 25 -3.11 39.35 -4.84
N ASP A 26 -3.73 40.45 -5.27
CA ASP A 26 -4.98 40.92 -4.68
C ASP A 26 -6.14 39.99 -5.03
N ALA A 27 -6.26 39.55 -6.29
CA ALA A 27 -7.35 38.67 -6.71
C ALA A 27 -7.38 37.34 -5.93
N THR A 28 -6.22 36.86 -5.49
CA THR A 28 -6.05 35.62 -4.73
C THR A 28 -5.76 35.85 -3.25
N ARG A 29 -6.01 37.05 -2.72
CA ARG A 29 -5.85 37.31 -1.28
C ARG A 29 -7.07 36.81 -0.50
N GLY A 30 -6.82 36.04 0.55
CA GLY A 30 -7.87 35.56 1.44
C GLY A 30 -7.34 34.82 2.66
N THR A 31 -8.23 34.60 3.63
CA THR A 31 -7.95 33.85 4.85
C THR A 31 -8.32 32.38 4.67
N LEU A 32 -7.34 31.48 4.73
CA LEU A 32 -7.56 30.03 4.65
C LEU A 32 -7.42 29.40 6.03
N GLN A 33 -8.34 28.49 6.34
CA GLN A 33 -8.18 27.49 7.41
C GLN A 33 -8.28 26.09 6.79
N VAL A 34 -7.40 25.18 7.21
CA VAL A 34 -7.44 23.78 6.77
C VAL A 34 -7.71 22.88 7.97
N THR A 35 -8.70 22.00 7.84
CA THR A 35 -9.05 21.02 8.87
C THR A 35 -8.98 19.60 8.33
N PHE A 36 -8.66 18.66 9.20
CA PHE A 36 -8.68 17.23 8.93
C PHE A 36 -9.50 16.51 9.99
N GLY A 37 -10.74 16.16 9.64
CA GLY A 37 -11.75 15.85 10.65
C GLY A 37 -11.98 17.06 11.55
N ASP A 38 -11.85 16.86 12.86
CA ASP A 38 -11.99 17.92 13.87
C ASP A 38 -10.68 18.67 14.17
N ASP A 39 -9.54 18.23 13.61
CA ASP A 39 -8.24 18.86 13.88
C ASP A 39 -8.03 20.04 12.93
N ILE A 40 -7.64 21.19 13.51
CA ILE A 40 -7.15 22.34 12.75
C ILE A 40 -5.70 22.05 12.37
N VAL A 41 -5.46 21.80 11.08
CA VAL A 41 -4.11 21.55 10.56
C VAL A 41 -3.40 22.87 10.33
N TRP A 42 -4.03 23.76 9.58
CA TRP A 42 -3.55 25.12 9.39
C TRP A 42 -4.52 26.10 10.05
N PRO A 43 -4.06 26.91 11.02
CA PRO A 43 -4.91 27.95 11.62
C PRO A 43 -5.37 28.93 10.55
N ALA A 44 -6.42 29.70 10.83
CA ALA A 44 -6.86 30.74 9.89
C ALA A 44 -5.75 31.79 9.71
N PHE A 45 -5.23 31.95 8.48
CA PHE A 45 -4.26 33.00 8.16
C PHE A 45 -4.53 33.60 6.78
N GLU A 46 -4.27 34.90 6.65
CA GLU A 46 -4.40 35.63 5.39
C GLU A 46 -3.12 35.48 4.56
N TRP A 47 -3.28 35.09 3.29
CA TRP A 47 -2.18 34.96 2.34
C TRP A 47 -2.66 35.20 0.90
N THR A 48 -1.74 35.06 -0.05
CA THR A 48 -1.99 35.18 -1.48
C THR A 48 -1.82 33.81 -2.13
N TRP A 49 -2.88 33.27 -2.72
CA TRP A 49 -2.96 31.85 -3.05
C TRP A 49 -2.48 31.48 -4.47
N VAL A 50 -1.97 32.44 -5.26
CA VAL A 50 -1.44 32.14 -6.60
C VAL A 50 -0.25 31.19 -6.58
N ASP A 51 0.67 31.33 -5.61
CA ASP A 51 1.86 30.45 -5.50
C ASP A 51 1.44 29.00 -5.24
N PHE A 52 0.36 28.81 -4.47
CA PHE A 52 -0.22 27.50 -4.19
C PHE A 52 -0.78 26.84 -5.45
N LEU A 53 -1.50 27.60 -6.29
CA LEU A 53 -1.98 27.13 -7.60
C LEU A 53 -0.80 26.76 -8.51
N GLU A 54 0.23 27.60 -8.60
CA GLU A 54 1.41 27.34 -9.43
C GLU A 54 2.16 26.09 -8.98
N HIS A 55 2.36 25.95 -7.67
CA HIS A 55 2.98 24.78 -7.08
C HIS A 55 2.18 23.52 -7.41
N LEU A 56 0.87 23.50 -7.12
CA LEU A 56 0.03 22.33 -7.33
C LEU A 56 -0.16 22.00 -8.81
N ALA A 57 -0.26 22.99 -9.69
CA ALA A 57 -0.30 22.75 -11.13
C ALA A 57 0.96 22.01 -11.64
N ARG A 58 2.12 22.25 -11.03
CA ARG A 58 3.38 21.56 -11.34
C ARG A 58 3.44 20.16 -10.75
N VAL A 59 3.04 19.96 -9.49
CA VAL A 59 3.20 18.68 -8.78
C VAL A 59 1.97 17.77 -8.83
N TRP A 60 0.86 18.21 -9.45
CA TRP A 60 -0.39 17.43 -9.50
C TRP A 60 -0.23 15.97 -9.95
N PRO A 61 0.55 15.67 -11.02
CA PRO A 61 0.78 14.29 -11.43
C PRO A 61 1.44 13.43 -10.34
N LEU A 62 2.32 14.04 -9.55
CA LEU A 62 3.03 13.37 -8.46
C LEU A 62 2.06 13.02 -7.33
N LEU A 63 1.24 13.98 -6.88
CA LEU A 63 0.20 13.77 -5.87
C LEU A 63 -0.82 12.68 -6.25
N ARG A 64 -1.01 12.42 -7.54
CA ARG A 64 -1.94 11.41 -8.05
C ARG A 64 -1.32 10.02 -8.15
N TRP A 65 -0.03 9.93 -8.42
CA TRP A 65 0.57 8.68 -8.90
C TRP A 65 1.91 8.31 -8.27
N GLN A 66 2.68 9.25 -7.73
CA GLN A 66 4.03 8.96 -7.26
C GLN A 66 3.99 8.08 -5.99
N PRO A 67 4.62 6.89 -6.01
CA PRO A 67 4.75 6.07 -4.82
C PRO A 67 5.86 6.60 -3.92
N TRP A 68 5.95 6.06 -2.71
CA TRP A 68 7.08 6.29 -1.81
C TRP A 68 8.44 6.07 -2.51
N PRO A 69 9.42 6.98 -2.35
CA PRO A 69 10.73 6.85 -2.96
C PRO A 69 11.61 5.86 -2.18
N LEU A 70 12.77 5.51 -2.76
CA LEU A 70 13.79 4.66 -2.14
C LEU A 70 13.34 3.26 -1.68
N GLY A 71 12.19 2.78 -2.16
CA GLY A 71 11.59 1.52 -1.72
C GLY A 71 11.10 1.57 -0.28
N LEU A 72 10.87 2.76 0.27
CA LEU A 72 10.30 2.94 1.61
C LEU A 72 8.79 2.70 1.58
N ALA A 73 8.24 2.36 2.75
CA ALA A 73 6.81 2.19 2.99
C ALA A 73 6.53 2.53 4.47
N PRO A 74 6.57 3.82 4.83
CA PRO A 74 6.33 4.26 6.21
C PRO A 74 4.94 3.84 6.69
N ALA A 75 4.75 3.65 7.99
CA ALA A 75 3.42 3.33 8.53
C ALA A 75 2.52 4.57 8.47
N THR A 76 3.10 5.76 8.61
CA THR A 76 2.43 7.06 8.42
C THR A 76 3.34 8.02 7.64
N PRO A 77 2.81 8.91 6.78
CA PRO A 77 3.63 9.86 6.04
C PRO A 77 4.57 10.70 6.88
N SER A 78 4.17 11.05 8.11
CA SER A 78 5.01 11.78 9.06
C SER A 78 6.30 11.06 9.46
N GLU A 79 6.38 9.74 9.31
CA GLU A 79 7.61 8.97 9.58
C GLU A 79 8.61 9.00 8.41
N PHE A 80 8.15 9.39 7.22
CA PHE A 80 8.96 9.35 6.01
C PHE A 80 10.30 10.09 6.14
N PRO A 81 10.37 11.35 6.65
CA PRO A 81 11.64 12.07 6.75
C PRO A 81 12.69 11.32 7.57
N LYS A 82 12.27 10.67 8.66
CA LYS A 82 13.16 9.87 9.51
C LYS A 82 13.69 8.65 8.76
N LEU A 83 12.81 7.85 8.16
CA LEU A 83 13.20 6.64 7.44
C LEU A 83 14.04 6.96 6.19
N ALA A 84 13.72 8.05 5.49
CA ALA A 84 14.50 8.53 4.37
C ALA A 84 15.92 8.91 4.80
N ASN A 85 16.06 9.67 5.88
CA ASN A 85 17.37 10.02 6.43
C ASN A 85 18.17 8.77 6.84
N GLU A 86 17.57 7.82 7.56
CA GLU A 86 18.21 6.54 7.90
C GLU A 86 18.68 5.77 6.66
N ARG A 87 17.89 5.79 5.58
CA ARG A 87 18.26 5.16 4.31
C ARG A 87 19.40 5.87 3.60
N LEU A 88 19.40 7.21 3.61
CA LEU A 88 20.45 8.03 3.01
C LEU A 88 21.81 7.82 3.67
N HIS A 89 21.86 7.63 5.01
CA HIS A 89 23.11 7.32 5.73
C HIS A 89 23.78 6.01 5.30
N LEU A 90 23.06 5.12 4.61
CA LEU A 90 23.59 3.86 4.07
C LEU A 90 24.16 4.01 2.66
N LEU A 91 24.00 5.18 2.03
CA LEU A 91 24.44 5.47 0.67
C LEU A 91 25.69 6.36 0.68
N ALA A 92 26.47 6.31 -0.39
CA ALA A 92 27.65 7.14 -0.58
C ALA A 92 27.80 7.57 -2.04
N GLY A 93 28.44 8.72 -2.26
CA GLY A 93 28.78 9.23 -3.58
C GLY A 93 27.55 9.51 -4.45
N PRO A 94 27.59 9.23 -5.77
CA PRO A 94 26.51 9.57 -6.70
C PRO A 94 25.13 8.97 -6.36
N SER A 95 25.12 7.84 -5.65
CA SER A 95 23.87 7.23 -5.18
C SER A 95 23.20 8.04 -4.06
N PHE A 96 23.99 8.74 -3.23
CA PHE A 96 23.48 9.62 -2.19
C PHE A 96 22.82 10.85 -2.83
N ASP A 97 23.52 11.56 -3.72
CA ASP A 97 23.01 12.79 -4.36
C ASP A 97 21.68 12.55 -5.11
N SER A 98 21.60 11.43 -5.85
CA SER A 98 20.36 11.06 -6.54
C SER A 98 19.23 10.72 -5.57
N ALA A 99 19.54 10.04 -4.46
CA ALA A 99 18.53 9.65 -3.48
C ALA A 99 18.06 10.86 -2.66
N GLU A 100 18.95 11.77 -2.29
CA GLU A 100 18.63 13.02 -1.61
C GLU A 100 17.73 13.89 -2.49
N THR A 101 18.04 14.01 -3.78
CA THR A 101 17.21 14.73 -4.75
C THR A 101 15.81 14.10 -4.86
N GLU A 102 15.71 12.77 -4.89
CA GLU A 102 14.42 12.05 -4.94
C GLU A 102 13.60 12.31 -3.66
N VAL A 103 14.23 12.25 -2.48
CA VAL A 103 13.59 12.51 -1.17
C VAL A 103 13.10 13.95 -1.07
N TRP A 104 13.93 14.92 -1.47
CA TRP A 104 13.55 16.33 -1.47
C TRP A 104 12.36 16.59 -2.40
N SER A 105 12.45 16.12 -3.64
CA SER A 105 11.39 16.33 -4.65
C SER A 105 10.08 15.68 -4.22
N PHE A 106 10.15 14.49 -3.61
CA PHE A 106 8.96 13.82 -3.06
C PHE A 106 8.34 14.63 -1.92
N THR A 107 9.16 15.08 -0.96
CA THR A 107 8.70 15.88 0.19
C THR A 107 8.06 17.19 -0.27
N GLU A 108 8.72 17.92 -1.19
CA GLU A 108 8.21 19.16 -1.76
C GLU A 108 6.84 18.95 -2.44
N ALA A 109 6.64 17.82 -3.12
CA ALA A 109 5.40 17.53 -3.82
C ALA A 109 4.27 17.05 -2.89
N HIS A 110 4.58 16.35 -1.81
CA HIS A 110 3.60 15.60 -1.00
C HIS A 110 3.28 16.23 0.35
N ASP A 111 4.15 17.09 0.89
CA ASP A 111 3.86 17.89 2.08
C ASP A 111 3.48 19.32 1.66
N LEU A 112 2.19 19.62 1.73
CA LEU A 112 1.62 20.89 1.28
C LEU A 112 2.15 22.12 2.03
N ALA A 113 2.82 21.94 3.17
CA ALA A 113 3.54 23.03 3.83
C ALA A 113 4.62 23.65 2.93
N HIS A 114 5.17 22.90 1.96
CA HIS A 114 6.17 23.39 1.01
C HIS A 114 5.58 24.21 -0.16
N ALA A 115 4.25 24.22 -0.31
CA ALA A 115 3.60 24.93 -1.41
C ALA A 115 3.60 26.45 -1.24
N LEU A 116 3.87 26.96 -0.03
CA LEU A 116 3.88 28.38 0.29
C LEU A 116 5.26 28.83 0.77
N GLY A 117 6.03 29.47 -0.13
CA GLY A 117 7.31 30.05 0.23
C GLY A 117 7.16 31.18 1.26
N GLY A 118 7.99 31.17 2.30
CA GLY A 118 8.10 32.26 3.27
C GLY A 118 7.18 32.19 4.49
N ILE A 119 6.36 31.14 4.61
CA ILE A 119 5.56 30.86 5.81
C ILE A 119 5.83 29.44 6.32
N GLY A 120 6.07 29.30 7.63
CA GLY A 120 6.25 28.00 8.27
C GLY A 120 4.90 27.43 8.68
N LEU A 121 4.30 26.61 7.81
CA LEU A 121 3.05 25.91 8.11
C LEU A 121 3.30 24.52 8.70
N PRO A 122 2.41 24.01 9.57
CA PRO A 122 2.43 22.61 9.98
C PRO A 122 2.35 21.67 8.77
N SER A 123 3.06 20.55 8.83
CA SER A 123 3.07 19.56 7.75
C SER A 123 1.67 19.00 7.48
N LEU A 124 1.34 18.89 6.19
CA LEU A 124 0.11 18.27 5.69
C LEU A 124 0.48 17.38 4.50
N TRP A 125 0.62 16.10 4.78
CA TRP A 125 1.00 15.09 3.80
C TRP A 125 -0.21 14.54 3.07
N LEU A 126 -0.13 14.44 1.74
CA LEU A 126 -1.05 13.68 0.90
C LEU A 126 -0.24 12.73 0.04
N VAL A 127 -0.36 11.42 0.27
CA VAL A 127 0.36 10.40 -0.50
C VAL A 127 -0.60 9.38 -1.11
N PRO A 128 -0.61 9.21 -2.44
CA PRO A 128 -1.49 8.23 -3.07
C PRO A 128 -1.04 6.81 -2.71
N GLU A 129 -1.94 6.04 -2.12
CA GLU A 129 -1.77 4.62 -1.83
C GLU A 129 -2.86 3.85 -2.59
N GLY A 130 -2.77 3.92 -3.92
CA GLY A 130 -3.70 3.24 -4.79
C GLY A 130 -5.06 3.86 -4.92
N ALA A 131 -6.09 3.18 -4.43
CA ALA A 131 -7.46 3.68 -4.50
C ALA A 131 -7.76 4.72 -3.42
N VAL A 132 -6.87 4.86 -2.44
CA VAL A 132 -6.99 5.80 -1.31
C VAL A 132 -5.81 6.78 -1.30
N VAL A 133 -5.97 7.87 -0.55
CA VAL A 133 -4.91 8.83 -0.27
C VAL A 133 -4.61 8.77 1.22
N HIS A 134 -3.35 8.54 1.56
CA HIS A 134 -2.88 8.64 2.93
C HIS A 134 -2.68 10.11 3.28
N VAL A 135 -3.56 10.63 4.13
CA VAL A 135 -3.49 11.99 4.65
C VAL A 135 -2.88 11.95 6.04
N ALA A 136 -1.85 12.76 6.30
CA ALA A 136 -1.25 12.85 7.62
C ALA A 136 -0.82 14.26 7.99
N THR A 137 -0.85 14.49 9.30
CA THR A 137 -0.46 15.71 10.00
C THR A 137 0.51 15.32 11.12
N GLU A 138 0.97 16.27 11.92
CA GLU A 138 1.81 15.98 13.08
C GLU A 138 1.11 15.12 14.16
N HIS A 139 -0.22 15.10 14.19
CA HIS A 139 -0.99 14.49 15.29
C HIS A 139 -1.90 13.36 14.85
N ARG A 140 -2.20 13.26 13.55
CA ARG A 140 -3.19 12.34 13.01
C ARG A 140 -2.82 11.88 11.62
N SER A 141 -3.12 10.62 11.30
CA SER A 141 -3.12 10.07 9.95
C SER A 141 -4.38 9.26 9.68
N ALA A 142 -4.84 9.24 8.43
CA ALA A 142 -5.86 8.30 7.95
C ALA A 142 -5.70 8.03 6.45
N ARG A 143 -6.29 6.92 6.00
CA ARG A 143 -6.46 6.61 4.57
C ARG A 143 -7.86 7.02 4.15
N LEU A 144 -7.95 7.97 3.23
CA LEU A 144 -9.21 8.56 2.79
C LEU A 144 -9.52 8.18 1.35
N ALA A 145 -10.80 8.13 1.00
CA ALA A 145 -11.20 8.11 -0.39
C ALA A 145 -10.71 9.40 -1.09
N PRO A 146 -10.47 9.38 -2.41
CA PRO A 146 -10.10 10.57 -3.17
C PRO A 146 -11.08 11.73 -2.99
N SER A 147 -12.38 11.42 -2.87
CA SER A 147 -13.46 12.40 -2.63
C SER A 147 -13.31 13.19 -1.33
N ASP A 148 -12.69 12.59 -0.31
CA ASP A 148 -12.53 13.19 1.02
C ASP A 148 -11.14 13.80 1.23
N SER A 149 -10.31 13.83 0.18
CA SER A 149 -8.90 14.24 0.24
C SER A 149 -8.48 15.06 -0.99
N ILE A 150 -8.01 14.40 -2.04
CA ILE A 150 -7.41 15.06 -3.22
C ILE A 150 -8.45 15.85 -4.03
N ASP A 151 -9.72 15.42 -4.04
CA ASP A 151 -10.79 16.13 -4.74
C ASP A 151 -11.15 17.44 -4.01
N ALA A 152 -11.06 17.47 -2.67
CA ALA A 152 -11.21 18.70 -1.89
C ALA A 152 -10.09 19.70 -2.19
N LEU A 153 -8.85 19.21 -2.33
CA LEU A 153 -7.71 20.02 -2.78
C LEU A 153 -7.93 20.53 -4.21
N GLU A 154 -8.39 19.68 -5.12
CA GLU A 154 -8.68 20.05 -6.51
C GLU A 154 -9.75 21.15 -6.58
N ALA A 155 -10.80 21.05 -5.76
CA ALA A 155 -11.86 22.04 -5.66
C ALA A 155 -11.32 23.40 -5.20
N PHE A 156 -10.49 23.41 -4.14
CA PHE A 156 -9.86 24.65 -3.66
C PHE A 156 -8.97 25.31 -4.71
N VAL A 157 -8.13 24.54 -5.40
CA VAL A 157 -7.25 25.07 -6.45
C VAL A 157 -8.05 25.56 -7.66
N THR A 158 -9.15 24.89 -7.99
CA THR A 158 -10.07 25.33 -9.04
C THR A 158 -10.73 26.66 -8.67
N GLU A 159 -11.09 26.87 -7.40
CA GLU A 159 -11.59 28.18 -6.93
C GLU A 159 -10.53 29.29 -7.11
N ILE A 160 -9.25 29.03 -6.79
CA ILE A 160 -8.16 30.00 -7.07
C ILE A 160 -8.09 30.31 -8.57
N SER A 161 -8.11 29.27 -9.41
CA SER A 161 -8.06 29.39 -10.87
C SER A 161 -9.22 30.24 -11.43
N ASN A 162 -10.45 30.01 -10.95
CA ASN A 162 -11.63 30.74 -11.38
C ASN A 162 -11.53 32.24 -11.04
N ARG A 163 -10.94 32.58 -9.89
CA ARG A 163 -10.72 33.97 -9.50
C ARG A 163 -9.69 34.69 -10.36
N LEU A 164 -8.75 33.95 -10.93
CA LEU A 164 -7.71 34.48 -11.82
C LEU A 164 -8.18 34.62 -13.27
N GLU A 165 -9.23 33.90 -13.68
CA GLU A 165 -9.73 33.90 -15.08
C GLU A 165 -10.07 35.29 -15.65
N PRO A 166 -10.70 36.22 -14.90
CA PRO A 166 -11.01 37.54 -15.42
C PRO A 166 -9.79 38.44 -15.63
N LEU A 167 -8.63 38.09 -15.07
CA LEU A 167 -7.45 38.94 -15.07
C LEU A 167 -6.72 38.85 -16.41
N ALA A 168 -6.41 40.00 -17.00
CA ALA A 168 -5.58 40.08 -18.20
C ALA A 168 -4.07 39.99 -17.88
N HIS A 169 -3.67 39.16 -16.89
CA HIS A 169 -2.28 39.10 -16.40
C HIS A 169 -1.53 37.85 -16.92
N PRO A 170 -0.30 37.97 -17.46
CA PRO A 170 0.46 36.83 -18.00
C PRO A 170 0.67 35.68 -17.01
N ARG A 171 1.04 35.99 -15.76
CA ARG A 171 1.23 35.01 -14.68
C ARG A 171 -0.04 34.18 -14.41
N ALA A 172 -1.19 34.86 -14.29
CA ALA A 172 -2.48 34.21 -14.07
C ALA A 172 -2.82 33.23 -15.20
N ARG A 173 -2.65 33.65 -16.47
CA ARG A 173 -2.88 32.77 -17.63
C ARG A 173 -1.97 31.55 -17.61
N ALA A 174 -0.68 31.72 -17.33
CA ALA A 174 0.27 30.61 -17.27
C ALA A 174 -0.11 29.58 -16.19
N ALA A 175 -0.51 30.05 -15.00
CA ALA A 175 -0.96 29.18 -13.91
C ALA A 175 -2.25 28.42 -14.28
N ILE A 176 -3.25 29.11 -14.83
CA ILE A 176 -4.52 28.51 -15.28
C ILE A 176 -4.28 27.48 -16.38
N GLU A 177 -3.46 27.80 -17.38
CA GLU A 177 -3.16 26.89 -18.48
C GLU A 177 -2.44 25.63 -18.02
N THR A 178 -1.52 25.76 -17.06
CA THR A 178 -0.81 24.62 -16.46
C THR A 178 -1.80 23.77 -15.66
N TRP A 179 -2.63 24.39 -14.83
CA TRP A 179 -3.69 23.71 -14.07
C TRP A 179 -4.67 22.98 -14.98
N ALA A 180 -5.10 23.59 -16.08
CA ALA A 180 -6.00 22.98 -17.06
C ALA A 180 -5.39 21.77 -17.79
N LYS A 181 -4.06 21.65 -17.79
CA LYS A 181 -3.32 20.51 -18.37
C LYS A 181 -2.98 19.43 -17.34
N ARG A 182 -3.27 19.62 -16.05
CA ARG A 182 -2.89 18.70 -14.95
C ARG A 182 -3.27 17.23 -15.17
N ASN A 183 -4.41 16.97 -15.82
CA ASN A 183 -4.92 15.63 -16.10
C ASN A 183 -4.54 15.10 -17.50
N LYS A 184 -3.74 15.85 -18.27
CA LYS A 184 -3.30 15.50 -19.62
C LYS A 184 -1.91 14.85 -19.63
N VAL A 185 -1.59 14.09 -18.58
CA VAL A 185 -0.35 13.31 -18.51
C VAL A 185 -0.45 12.13 -19.45
N GLY A 186 0.58 11.96 -20.29
CA GLY A 186 0.63 10.85 -21.23
C GLY A 186 0.71 9.51 -20.50
N ALA A 187 0.14 8.44 -21.07
CA ALA A 187 0.15 7.12 -20.44
C ALA A 187 1.55 6.66 -20.02
N ILE A 188 2.57 6.95 -20.82
CA ILE A 188 3.97 6.58 -20.53
C ILE A 188 4.50 7.34 -19.30
N GLU A 189 4.27 8.64 -19.24
CA GLU A 189 4.69 9.48 -18.11
C GLU A 189 3.98 9.04 -16.82
N ALA A 190 2.68 8.76 -16.90
CA ALA A 190 1.93 8.22 -15.76
C ALA A 190 2.47 6.85 -15.31
N ILE A 191 2.82 5.93 -16.22
CA ILE A 191 3.45 4.64 -15.86
C ILE A 191 4.80 4.87 -15.17
N GLU A 192 5.64 5.79 -15.67
CA GLU A 192 6.93 6.12 -15.06
C GLU A 192 6.77 6.67 -13.65
N LEU A 193 5.86 7.63 -13.46
CA LEU A 193 5.53 8.17 -12.14
C LEU A 193 5.01 7.09 -11.20
N TYR A 194 4.08 6.27 -11.69
CA TYR A 194 3.37 5.29 -10.88
C TYR A 194 4.24 4.10 -10.46
N THR A 195 5.08 3.61 -11.37
CA THR A 195 6.00 2.50 -11.09
C THR A 195 7.31 2.98 -10.48
N GLY A 196 7.63 4.27 -10.61
CA GLY A 196 8.94 4.84 -10.28
C GLY A 196 10.10 4.23 -11.10
N ILE A 197 9.81 3.67 -12.28
CA ILE A 197 10.79 3.08 -13.19
C ILE A 197 10.99 4.03 -14.37
N ALA A 198 12.21 4.52 -14.54
CA ALA A 198 12.55 5.44 -15.62
C ALA A 198 12.21 4.90 -17.02
N LEU A 199 11.78 5.76 -17.94
CA LEU A 199 11.38 5.37 -19.31
C LEU A 199 12.43 4.51 -20.05
N THR A 200 13.71 4.81 -19.86
CA THR A 200 14.80 4.02 -20.46
C THR A 200 14.77 2.57 -20.00
N LYS A 201 14.54 2.33 -18.70
CA LYS A 201 14.36 0.99 -18.13
C LYS A 201 13.05 0.36 -18.56
N LEU A 202 11.95 1.13 -18.64
CA LEU A 202 10.65 0.64 -19.13
C LEU A 202 10.73 0.16 -20.58
N ARG A 203 11.47 0.84 -21.46
CA ARG A 203 11.69 0.39 -22.85
C ARG A 203 12.50 -0.90 -22.91
N VAL A 204 13.53 -1.02 -22.07
CA VAL A 204 14.30 -2.26 -21.94
C VAL A 204 13.41 -3.40 -21.44
N LEU A 205 12.58 -3.15 -20.42
CA LEU A 205 11.58 -4.09 -19.90
C LEU A 205 10.63 -4.56 -21.01
N ALA A 206 10.01 -3.61 -21.71
CA ALA A 206 9.02 -3.88 -22.76
C ALA A 206 9.61 -4.56 -24.00
N ARG A 207 10.93 -4.41 -24.25
CA ARG A 207 11.59 -4.76 -25.53
C ARG A 207 10.85 -4.17 -26.74
N SER A 208 10.23 -3.01 -26.53
CA SER A 208 9.35 -2.34 -27.47
C SER A 208 9.36 -0.84 -27.19
N SER A 209 9.10 -0.04 -28.22
CA SER A 209 8.79 1.37 -28.07
C SER A 209 7.39 1.60 -27.49
N ASP A 210 6.48 0.63 -27.65
CA ASP A 210 5.13 0.65 -27.11
C ASP A 210 5.07 0.15 -25.66
N VAL A 211 5.53 1.00 -24.75
CA VAL A 211 5.49 0.74 -23.30
C VAL A 211 4.05 0.68 -22.78
N ALA A 212 3.17 1.57 -23.27
CA ALA A 212 1.77 1.62 -22.83
C ALA A 212 1.04 0.32 -23.20
N GLY A 213 1.18 -0.15 -24.44
CA GLY A 213 0.63 -1.44 -24.86
C GLY A 213 1.23 -2.63 -24.11
N TRP A 214 2.51 -2.58 -23.73
CA TRP A 214 3.13 -3.63 -22.91
C TRP A 214 2.48 -3.76 -21.51
N PHE A 215 2.06 -2.64 -20.93
CA PHE A 215 1.29 -2.59 -19.68
C PHE A 215 -0.23 -2.66 -19.88
N GLU A 216 -0.68 -2.78 -21.14
CA GLU A 216 -2.10 -2.76 -21.52
C GLU A 216 -2.81 -1.46 -21.10
N VAL A 217 -2.08 -0.36 -20.99
CA VAL A 217 -2.64 0.96 -20.66
C VAL A 217 -3.16 1.62 -21.94
N GLY A 218 -4.38 2.16 -21.88
CA GLY A 218 -5.01 2.87 -22.99
C GLY A 218 -4.45 4.29 -23.21
N THR A 219 -5.19 5.10 -23.95
CA THR A 219 -4.82 6.52 -24.21
C THR A 219 -4.88 7.38 -22.96
N ARG A 220 -5.78 7.04 -22.03
CA ARG A 220 -5.80 7.60 -20.67
C ARG A 220 -5.21 6.57 -19.72
N PHE A 221 -4.38 7.05 -18.80
CA PHE A 221 -3.84 6.19 -17.76
C PHE A 221 -4.97 5.67 -16.89
N ALA A 222 -5.09 4.35 -16.86
CA ALA A 222 -5.83 3.60 -15.87
C ALA A 222 -4.88 2.51 -15.43
N GLU A 223 -4.74 2.35 -14.11
CA GLU A 223 -3.90 1.29 -13.59
C GLU A 223 -4.40 -0.08 -14.08
N THR A 224 -3.44 -0.92 -14.47
CA THR A 224 -3.67 -2.32 -14.79
C THR A 224 -2.93 -3.17 -13.77
N GLU A 225 -3.31 -4.44 -13.69
CA GLU A 225 -2.63 -5.44 -12.86
C GLU A 225 -1.13 -5.50 -13.19
N LEU A 226 -0.75 -5.29 -14.46
CA LEU A 226 0.65 -5.28 -14.89
C LEU A 226 1.42 -4.06 -14.36
N VAL A 227 0.78 -2.90 -14.32
CA VAL A 227 1.36 -1.67 -13.75
C VAL A 227 1.50 -1.82 -12.23
N ALA A 228 0.49 -2.39 -11.57
CA ALA A 228 0.54 -2.69 -10.14
C ALA A 228 1.71 -3.64 -9.81
N VAL A 229 1.97 -4.65 -10.65
CA VAL A 229 3.12 -5.58 -10.55
C VAL A 229 4.45 -4.86 -10.62
N ALA A 230 4.63 -4.01 -11.61
CA ALA A 230 5.86 -3.24 -11.72
C ALA A 230 6.08 -2.31 -10.51
N ARG A 231 5.00 -1.71 -9.98
CA ARG A 231 5.07 -0.84 -8.80
C ARG A 231 5.43 -1.60 -7.54
N ALA A 232 4.71 -2.67 -7.18
CA ALA A 232 4.96 -3.35 -5.89
C ALA A 232 6.34 -4.00 -5.84
N THR A 233 6.83 -4.51 -6.97
CA THR A 233 8.12 -5.19 -7.07
C THR A 233 9.30 -4.23 -7.31
N ARG A 234 9.06 -2.91 -7.30
CA ARG A 234 10.08 -1.87 -7.56
C ARG A 234 11.28 -2.05 -6.64
N GLY A 235 12.47 -2.17 -7.22
CA GLY A 235 13.73 -2.29 -6.48
C GLY A 235 13.99 -3.66 -5.84
N ARG A 236 13.05 -4.61 -5.97
CA ARG A 236 13.16 -5.99 -5.43
C ARG A 236 13.41 -7.04 -6.50
N VAL A 237 12.84 -6.82 -7.68
CA VAL A 237 13.07 -7.64 -8.86
C VAL A 237 13.89 -6.88 -9.89
N ASP A 238 14.69 -7.63 -10.63
CA ASP A 238 15.35 -7.11 -11.80
C ASP A 238 14.39 -7.09 -13.01
N VAL A 239 14.91 -6.64 -14.15
CA VAL A 239 14.16 -6.56 -15.40
C VAL A 239 13.78 -7.95 -15.93
N SER A 240 14.63 -8.97 -15.72
CA SER A 240 14.36 -10.35 -16.12
C SER A 240 13.14 -10.91 -15.38
N ASP A 241 13.14 -10.80 -14.06
CA ASP A 241 12.13 -11.33 -13.16
C ASP A 241 10.77 -10.63 -13.32
N LEU A 242 10.76 -9.30 -13.47
CA LEU A 242 9.51 -8.57 -13.72
C LEU A 242 8.81 -9.06 -15.00
N ARG A 243 9.57 -9.38 -16.06
CA ARG A 243 8.99 -9.97 -17.28
C ARG A 243 8.38 -11.34 -17.00
N LYS A 244 9.07 -12.20 -16.22
CA LYS A 244 8.56 -13.53 -15.87
C LYS A 244 7.25 -13.43 -15.09
N ILE A 245 7.16 -12.53 -14.10
CA ILE A 245 5.92 -12.32 -13.33
C ILE A 245 4.81 -11.80 -14.24
N ARG A 246 5.09 -10.77 -15.03
CA ARG A 246 4.12 -10.20 -15.99
C ARG A 246 3.56 -11.27 -16.94
N GLU A 247 4.42 -12.13 -17.49
CA GLU A 247 4.01 -13.22 -18.39
C GLU A 247 2.96 -14.10 -17.71
N ARG A 248 3.15 -14.45 -16.43
CA ARG A 248 2.19 -15.24 -15.66
C ARG A 248 0.87 -14.51 -15.45
N VAL A 249 0.92 -13.22 -15.11
CA VAL A 249 -0.28 -12.39 -14.95
C VAL A 249 -1.06 -12.31 -16.26
N ARG A 250 -0.39 -12.03 -17.38
CA ARG A 250 -1.03 -11.92 -18.69
C ARG A 250 -1.65 -13.24 -19.18
N LEU A 251 -1.07 -14.38 -18.79
CA LEU A 251 -1.61 -15.70 -19.11
C LEU A 251 -2.76 -16.12 -18.20
N ALA A 252 -3.04 -15.36 -17.13
CA ALA A 252 -4.27 -15.55 -16.37
C ALA A 252 -5.46 -14.98 -17.15
N SER A 253 -6.59 -15.69 -17.10
CA SER A 253 -7.81 -15.25 -17.75
C SER A 253 -8.69 -14.52 -16.73
N ALA A 254 -9.23 -13.35 -17.07
CA ALA A 254 -10.35 -12.75 -16.35
C ALA A 254 -11.58 -13.67 -16.44
N LYS A 255 -11.67 -14.59 -15.49
CA LYS A 255 -12.88 -15.37 -15.24
C LYS A 255 -13.61 -14.73 -14.07
N ALA A 256 -14.91 -14.50 -14.27
CA ALA A 256 -15.78 -14.06 -13.19
C ALA A 256 -15.78 -15.11 -12.07
N ASN A 257 -15.22 -14.74 -10.94
CA ASN A 257 -15.03 -15.65 -9.82
C ASN A 257 -16.08 -15.39 -8.74
N LYS A 258 -17.32 -15.83 -9.01
CA LYS A 258 -18.48 -15.54 -8.16
C LYS A 258 -18.28 -16.00 -6.72
N HIS A 259 -17.62 -17.13 -6.51
CA HIS A 259 -17.41 -17.67 -5.17
C HIS A 259 -16.45 -16.77 -4.39
N LEU A 260 -15.28 -16.47 -4.96
CA LEU A 260 -14.31 -15.61 -4.31
C LEU A 260 -14.86 -14.19 -4.09
N SER A 261 -15.59 -13.62 -5.05
CA SER A 261 -16.27 -12.34 -4.88
C SER A 261 -17.26 -12.37 -3.71
N SER A 262 -18.08 -13.42 -3.61
CA SER A 262 -19.05 -13.56 -2.51
C SER A 262 -18.36 -13.67 -1.14
N VAL A 263 -17.25 -14.40 -1.05
CA VAL A 263 -16.49 -14.52 0.21
C VAL A 263 -15.82 -13.20 0.55
N THR A 264 -15.21 -12.50 -0.42
CA THR A 264 -14.62 -11.17 -0.23
C THR A 264 -15.65 -10.15 0.24
N GLU A 265 -16.83 -10.06 -0.38
CA GLU A 265 -17.90 -9.15 0.04
C GLU A 265 -18.29 -9.37 1.51
N LYS A 266 -18.44 -10.64 1.92
CA LYS A 266 -18.73 -10.99 3.31
C LYS A 266 -17.56 -10.69 4.26
N ALA A 267 -16.32 -10.86 3.81
CA ALA A 267 -15.12 -10.56 4.58
C ALA A 267 -14.99 -9.05 4.84
N THR A 268 -15.21 -8.22 3.81
CA THR A 268 -15.17 -6.76 3.92
C THR A 268 -16.34 -6.21 4.74
N ALA A 269 -17.51 -6.85 4.68
CA ALA A 269 -18.64 -6.51 5.54
C ALA A 269 -18.47 -6.97 7.01
N HIS A 270 -17.45 -7.79 7.30
CA HIS A 270 -17.17 -8.22 8.65
C HIS A 270 -16.44 -7.10 9.40
N GLU A 271 -17.04 -6.59 10.47
CA GLU A 271 -16.43 -5.54 11.29
C GLU A 271 -15.17 -6.08 11.99
N LEU A 272 -14.01 -5.68 11.47
CA LEU A 272 -12.71 -5.99 12.07
C LEU A 272 -12.32 -4.86 13.02
N ALA A 273 -12.11 -5.19 14.29
CA ALA A 273 -11.74 -4.22 15.32
C ALA A 273 -10.30 -4.40 15.80
N GLY A 274 -9.70 -3.32 16.31
CA GLY A 274 -8.39 -3.34 16.96
C GLY A 274 -7.21 -3.18 16.01
N ARG A 275 -6.04 -3.57 16.48
CA ARG A 275 -4.76 -3.46 15.77
C ARG A 275 -4.74 -4.39 14.55
N PRO A 276 -3.92 -4.12 13.51
CA PRO A 276 -3.96 -4.90 12.27
C PRO A 276 -3.77 -6.42 12.46
N TRP A 277 -2.90 -6.83 13.39
CA TRP A 277 -2.71 -8.26 13.71
C TRP A 277 -3.93 -8.88 14.42
N GLU A 278 -4.68 -8.12 15.23
CA GLU A 278 -5.94 -8.58 15.85
C GLU A 278 -7.03 -8.77 14.80
N GLN A 279 -7.08 -7.87 13.81
CA GLN A 279 -7.97 -8.00 12.65
C GLN A 279 -7.63 -9.27 11.85
N GLY A 280 -6.34 -9.55 11.64
CA GLY A 280 -5.90 -10.77 10.96
C GLY A 280 -6.37 -12.04 11.68
N TYR A 281 -6.27 -12.07 13.01
CA TYR A 281 -6.79 -13.19 13.81
C TYR A 281 -8.31 -13.34 13.71
N GLN A 282 -9.06 -12.25 13.79
CA GLN A 282 -10.52 -12.26 13.64
C GLN A 282 -10.93 -12.79 12.26
N LEU A 283 -10.27 -12.30 11.20
CA LEU A 283 -10.54 -12.72 9.83
C LEU A 283 -10.23 -14.21 9.60
N ALA A 284 -9.15 -14.74 10.21
CA ALA A 284 -8.81 -16.15 10.13
C ALA A 284 -9.88 -17.03 10.81
N VAL A 285 -10.34 -16.65 12.01
CA VAL A 285 -11.41 -17.37 12.73
C VAL A 285 -12.71 -17.31 11.94
N TRP A 286 -13.08 -16.14 11.43
CA TRP A 286 -14.26 -15.95 10.59
C TRP A 286 -14.23 -16.87 9.36
N LEU A 287 -13.11 -16.87 8.62
CA LEU A 287 -13.00 -17.67 7.41
C LEU A 287 -13.11 -19.16 7.71
N ARG A 288 -12.46 -19.64 8.78
CA ARG A 288 -12.58 -21.05 9.20
C ARG A 288 -14.03 -21.43 9.51
N GLY A 289 -14.79 -20.52 10.13
CA GLY A 289 -16.23 -20.68 10.33
C GLY A 289 -17.02 -20.78 9.02
N GLN A 290 -16.70 -19.94 8.02
CA GLN A 290 -17.32 -20.00 6.70
C GLN A 290 -17.03 -21.31 5.95
N LEU A 291 -15.87 -21.91 6.17
CA LEU A 291 -15.49 -23.19 5.58
C LEU A 291 -16.17 -24.39 6.25
N GLY A 292 -16.86 -24.20 7.38
CA GLY A 292 -17.38 -25.29 8.21
C GLY A 292 -16.27 -26.20 8.77
N SER A 293 -15.03 -25.70 8.79
CA SER A 293 -13.87 -26.44 9.27
C SER A 293 -13.90 -26.52 10.79
N ASP A 294 -13.67 -27.71 11.35
CA ASP A 294 -13.45 -27.86 12.79
C ASP A 294 -12.33 -26.92 13.25
N ALA A 295 -12.51 -26.30 14.42
CA ALA A 295 -11.60 -25.27 14.93
C ALA A 295 -10.16 -25.79 15.10
N ALA A 296 -9.98 -27.10 15.32
CA ALA A 296 -8.66 -27.71 15.50
C ALA A 296 -8.08 -28.38 14.24
N SER A 297 -8.84 -28.44 13.15
CA SER A 297 -8.41 -29.09 11.91
C SER A 297 -7.32 -28.32 11.16
N ALA A 298 -6.39 -29.03 10.54
CA ALA A 298 -5.42 -28.40 9.64
C ALA A 298 -6.15 -28.00 8.33
N VAL A 299 -5.86 -26.79 7.82
CA VAL A 299 -6.43 -26.32 6.54
C VAL A 299 -5.39 -26.44 5.43
N ASP A 300 -5.83 -26.65 4.19
CA ASP A 300 -4.97 -26.63 3.01
C ASP A 300 -5.24 -25.38 2.15
N PRO A 301 -4.38 -24.34 2.22
CA PRO A 301 -4.55 -23.11 1.44
C PRO A 301 -4.61 -23.36 -0.08
N ALA A 302 -3.82 -24.30 -0.60
CA ALA A 302 -3.79 -24.57 -2.03
C ALA A 302 -5.10 -25.24 -2.49
N ALA A 303 -5.64 -26.16 -1.67
CA ALA A 303 -6.95 -26.75 -1.95
C ALA A 303 -8.05 -25.69 -1.91
N LEU A 304 -8.01 -24.78 -0.92
CA LEU A 304 -8.98 -23.69 -0.80
C LEU A 304 -8.95 -22.76 -2.03
N LEU A 305 -7.77 -22.28 -2.42
CA LEU A 305 -7.61 -21.45 -3.62
C LEU A 305 -8.13 -22.14 -4.88
N LYS A 306 -7.93 -23.46 -5.00
CA LYS A 306 -8.52 -24.25 -6.10
C LYS A 306 -10.05 -24.28 -6.04
N THR A 307 -10.67 -24.43 -4.87
CA THR A 307 -12.14 -24.35 -4.74
C THR A 307 -12.68 -22.97 -5.11
N TRP A 308 -11.86 -21.95 -4.92
CA TRP A 308 -12.16 -20.60 -5.33
C TRP A 308 -11.79 -20.32 -6.78
N ASP A 309 -11.35 -21.28 -7.60
CA ASP A 309 -10.87 -21.01 -8.98
C ASP A 309 -9.79 -19.89 -9.05
N VAL A 310 -8.98 -19.75 -7.99
CA VAL A 310 -7.80 -18.88 -7.99
C VAL A 310 -6.63 -19.68 -8.52
N LYS A 311 -6.05 -19.22 -9.63
CA LYS A 311 -4.88 -19.86 -10.22
C LYS A 311 -3.67 -19.63 -9.31
N VAL A 312 -2.90 -20.69 -9.09
CA VAL A 312 -1.62 -20.64 -8.37
C VAL A 312 -0.53 -21.14 -9.32
N ASP A 313 0.23 -20.21 -9.89
CA ASP A 313 1.36 -20.51 -10.74
C ASP A 313 2.68 -20.50 -9.94
N THR A 314 3.71 -21.12 -10.50
CA THR A 314 5.05 -21.11 -9.94
C THR A 314 6.04 -20.63 -11.00
N VAL A 315 6.96 -19.77 -10.58
CA VAL A 315 8.01 -19.19 -11.42
C VAL A 315 9.34 -19.22 -10.65
N THR A 316 10.45 -19.29 -11.37
CA THR A 316 11.79 -19.19 -10.78
C THR A 316 12.30 -17.78 -11.03
N LEU A 317 12.38 -16.98 -9.96
CA LEU A 317 13.00 -15.66 -9.98
C LEU A 317 14.48 -15.77 -9.56
N GLU A 318 15.28 -14.78 -9.94
CA GLU A 318 16.68 -14.66 -9.56
C GLU A 318 16.83 -14.14 -8.12
N THR A 319 15.86 -13.32 -7.68
CA THR A 319 15.78 -12.87 -6.28
C THR A 319 15.17 -13.92 -5.34
N GLN A 320 15.65 -13.97 -4.11
CA GLN A 320 15.03 -14.74 -3.01
C GLN A 320 14.16 -13.86 -2.09
N GLN A 321 14.14 -12.54 -2.36
CA GLN A 321 13.44 -11.57 -1.53
C GLN A 321 11.93 -11.64 -1.69
N ILE A 322 11.44 -12.16 -2.81
CA ILE A 322 10.01 -12.31 -3.08
C ILE A 322 9.62 -13.77 -2.92
N ASP A 323 8.62 -14.06 -2.08
CA ASP A 323 8.08 -15.41 -1.94
C ASP A 323 6.91 -15.68 -2.87
N ALA A 324 6.00 -14.71 -2.98
CA ALA A 324 4.90 -14.75 -3.92
C ALA A 324 4.41 -13.34 -4.24
N VAL A 325 3.60 -13.28 -5.29
CA VAL A 325 2.88 -12.10 -5.73
C VAL A 325 1.44 -12.53 -5.99
N ALA A 326 0.47 -11.94 -5.31
CA ALA A 326 -0.95 -12.17 -5.56
C ALA A 326 -1.55 -10.98 -6.30
N CYS A 327 -2.07 -11.18 -7.51
CA CYS A 327 -2.74 -10.12 -8.26
C CYS A 327 -4.23 -10.39 -8.46
N TRP A 328 -5.01 -9.33 -8.66
CA TRP A 328 -6.42 -9.41 -9.03
C TRP A 328 -6.85 -8.18 -9.81
N GLY A 329 -7.68 -8.36 -10.82
CA GLY A 329 -8.27 -7.21 -11.51
C GLY A 329 -9.20 -7.61 -12.63
N PRO A 330 -9.81 -6.62 -13.30
CA PRO A 330 -10.83 -6.85 -14.31
C PRO A 330 -10.28 -7.49 -15.59
N LYS A 331 -8.97 -7.43 -15.86
CA LYS A 331 -8.36 -7.95 -17.10
C LYS A 331 -7.81 -9.36 -16.96
N HIS A 332 -7.21 -9.67 -15.82
CA HIS A 332 -6.48 -10.94 -15.62
C HIS A 332 -7.07 -11.82 -14.51
N GLY A 333 -7.99 -11.30 -13.70
CA GLY A 333 -8.61 -12.04 -12.60
C GLY A 333 -7.63 -12.33 -11.45
N PRO A 334 -8.07 -13.11 -10.43
CA PRO A 334 -7.23 -13.45 -9.28
C PRO A 334 -6.17 -14.52 -9.64
N LEU A 335 -4.91 -14.25 -9.31
CA LEU A 335 -3.78 -15.14 -9.53
C LEU A 335 -2.78 -15.00 -8.39
N ILE A 336 -2.17 -16.11 -7.97
CA ILE A 336 -0.98 -16.10 -7.12
C ILE A 336 0.20 -16.68 -7.91
N VAL A 337 1.30 -15.95 -7.96
CA VAL A 337 2.57 -16.38 -8.57
C VAL A 337 3.57 -16.63 -7.46
N ILE A 338 3.90 -17.91 -7.22
CA ILE A 338 4.89 -18.31 -6.21
C ILE A 338 6.29 -18.29 -6.84
N ASN A 339 7.25 -17.67 -6.16
CA ASN A 339 8.66 -17.78 -6.50
C ASN A 339 9.26 -19.06 -5.92
N ALA A 340 9.67 -20.00 -6.78
CA ALA A 340 10.33 -21.23 -6.37
C ALA A 340 11.65 -20.99 -5.60
N GLN A 341 12.26 -19.81 -5.74
CA GLN A 341 13.49 -19.42 -5.05
C GLN A 341 13.25 -18.50 -3.84
N GLY A 342 12.00 -18.19 -3.53
CA GLY A 342 11.66 -17.40 -2.34
C GLY A 342 12.16 -18.04 -1.05
N THR A 343 12.62 -17.22 -0.11
CA THR A 343 13.15 -17.65 1.18
C THR A 343 12.24 -18.67 1.89
N HIS A 344 10.94 -18.40 1.95
CA HIS A 344 9.95 -19.24 2.61
C HIS A 344 9.30 -20.24 1.65
N ALA A 345 9.12 -19.88 0.38
CA ALA A 345 8.43 -20.71 -0.61
C ALA A 345 9.15 -22.03 -0.97
N LYS A 346 10.44 -22.18 -0.62
CA LYS A 346 11.24 -23.40 -0.83
C LYS A 346 10.77 -24.61 -0.03
N THR A 347 10.13 -24.40 1.12
CA THR A 347 9.66 -25.50 1.98
C THR A 347 8.15 -25.65 1.87
N GLU A 348 7.63 -26.85 2.12
CA GLU A 348 6.17 -27.08 2.12
C GLU A 348 5.46 -26.19 3.15
N SER A 349 6.00 -26.11 4.37
CA SER A 349 5.42 -25.30 5.44
C SER A 349 5.45 -23.80 5.13
N GLY A 350 6.54 -23.30 4.54
CA GLY A 350 6.66 -21.91 4.15
C GLY A 350 5.77 -21.58 2.96
N ARG A 351 5.69 -22.44 1.94
CA ARG A 351 4.74 -22.29 0.83
C ARG A 351 3.29 -22.23 1.30
N ARG A 352 2.92 -23.04 2.30
CA ARG A 352 1.58 -22.99 2.92
C ARG A 352 1.34 -21.67 3.63
N ALA A 353 2.33 -21.17 4.39
CA ALA A 353 2.26 -19.86 5.04
C ALA A 353 2.14 -18.71 4.03
N THR A 354 2.95 -18.73 2.96
CA THR A 354 2.87 -17.77 1.85
C THR A 354 1.49 -17.79 1.21
N LEU A 355 0.95 -18.95 0.87
CA LEU A 355 -0.40 -19.03 0.30
C LEU A 355 -1.50 -18.54 1.25
N ALA A 356 -1.40 -18.87 2.54
CA ALA A 356 -2.34 -18.36 3.54
C ALA A 356 -2.24 -16.84 3.70
N HIS A 357 -1.04 -16.28 3.59
CA HIS A 357 -0.81 -14.83 3.59
C HIS A 357 -1.48 -14.17 2.38
N GLU A 358 -1.26 -14.70 1.17
CA GLU A 358 -1.88 -14.17 -0.05
C GLU A 358 -3.42 -14.31 -0.05
N ILE A 359 -3.97 -15.33 0.60
CA ILE A 359 -5.41 -15.44 0.83
C ILE A 359 -5.95 -14.24 1.61
N CYS A 360 -5.24 -13.74 2.62
CA CYS A 360 -5.66 -12.56 3.37
C CYS A 360 -5.81 -11.36 2.44
N HIS A 361 -4.80 -11.09 1.62
CA HIS A 361 -4.81 -9.97 0.69
C HIS A 361 -5.94 -10.09 -0.33
N LEU A 362 -6.12 -11.28 -0.90
CA LEU A 362 -7.24 -11.53 -1.79
C LEU A 362 -8.58 -11.31 -1.08
N LEU A 363 -8.72 -11.58 0.22
CA LEU A 363 -10.00 -11.47 0.91
C LEU A 363 -10.41 -10.04 1.21
N VAL A 364 -9.52 -9.22 1.78
CA VAL A 364 -9.90 -7.93 2.36
C VAL A 364 -9.19 -6.73 1.74
N ASP A 365 -8.06 -6.95 1.06
CA ASP A 365 -7.25 -5.82 0.59
C ASP A 365 -7.59 -5.41 -0.84
N ARG A 366 -8.63 -5.98 -1.45
CA ARG A 366 -9.01 -5.69 -2.85
C ARG A 366 -9.39 -4.26 -3.16
N HIS A 367 -9.87 -3.55 -2.13
CA HIS A 367 -10.40 -2.21 -2.24
C HIS A 367 -9.46 -1.16 -1.66
N GLU A 368 -8.65 -1.53 -0.66
CA GLU A 368 -7.71 -0.63 0.03
C GLU A 368 -6.31 -0.68 -0.55
N ALA A 369 -5.83 -1.89 -0.88
CA ALA A 369 -4.62 -2.09 -1.64
C ALA A 369 -5.00 -2.37 -3.09
N LEU A 370 -4.13 -1.93 -3.98
CA LEU A 370 -4.26 -2.09 -5.42
C LEU A 370 -4.28 -3.56 -5.82
N PRO A 371 -4.52 -3.90 -7.11
CA PRO A 371 -4.47 -5.25 -7.72
C PRO A 371 -3.31 -6.21 -7.40
N LEU A 372 -2.56 -6.02 -6.32
CA LEU A 372 -1.37 -6.74 -5.99
C LEU A 372 -0.99 -6.72 -4.50
N ALA A 373 -0.64 -7.89 -3.97
CA ALA A 373 0.10 -8.05 -2.73
C ALA A 373 1.38 -8.88 -2.93
N GLU A 374 2.37 -8.71 -2.04
CA GLU A 374 3.69 -9.35 -2.07
C GLU A 374 4.04 -9.86 -0.66
N ALA A 375 4.15 -11.18 -0.50
CA ALA A 375 4.43 -11.80 0.80
C ALA A 375 5.80 -11.53 1.46
N ALA A 376 6.65 -10.65 0.93
CA ALA A 376 8.00 -10.45 1.47
C ALA A 376 8.64 -9.07 1.18
N GLY A 377 8.07 -8.01 1.75
CA GLY A 377 8.78 -6.73 1.91
C GLY A 377 8.66 -5.73 0.76
N GLY A 378 7.55 -5.79 0.02
CA GLY A 378 7.15 -4.78 -0.96
C GLY A 378 6.71 -3.45 -0.33
N GLN A 379 6.31 -2.49 -1.17
CA GLN A 379 5.81 -1.18 -0.76
C GLN A 379 4.37 -1.21 -0.18
N ILE A 380 3.99 -2.30 0.45
CA ILE A 380 2.67 -2.49 1.05
C ILE A 380 2.69 -1.85 2.43
N ALA A 381 1.61 -1.16 2.79
CA ALA A 381 1.48 -0.55 4.11
C ALA A 381 1.73 -1.60 5.22
N ALA A 382 2.58 -1.25 6.18
CA ALA A 382 3.02 -2.15 7.25
C ALA A 382 1.85 -2.81 8.02
N ASP A 383 0.73 -2.10 8.12
CA ASP A 383 -0.50 -2.59 8.75
C ASP A 383 -1.10 -3.78 7.98
N LEU A 384 -1.17 -3.70 6.65
CA LEU A 384 -1.72 -4.76 5.79
C LEU A 384 -0.86 -6.03 5.91
N GLU A 385 0.47 -5.86 5.91
CA GLU A 385 1.43 -6.95 6.11
C GLU A 385 1.34 -7.58 7.50
N ALA A 386 1.15 -6.76 8.54
CA ALA A 386 0.93 -7.25 9.90
C ALA A 386 -0.37 -8.06 10.01
N ARG A 387 -1.44 -7.58 9.37
CA ARG A 387 -2.73 -8.28 9.27
C ARG A 387 -2.61 -9.61 8.53
N ALA A 388 -2.00 -9.63 7.35
CA ALA A 388 -1.84 -10.84 6.54
C ALA A 388 -0.95 -11.90 7.22
N ARG A 389 0.14 -11.50 7.89
CA ARG A 389 0.97 -12.43 8.69
C ARG A 389 0.20 -13.03 9.87
N ALA A 390 -0.56 -12.21 10.60
CA ALA A 390 -1.37 -12.69 11.72
C ALA A 390 -2.49 -13.62 11.24
N PHE A 391 -3.16 -13.26 10.16
CA PHE A 391 -4.15 -14.10 9.48
C PHE A 391 -3.55 -15.45 9.10
N ALA A 392 -2.44 -15.47 8.37
CA ALA A 392 -1.82 -16.70 7.88
C ALA A 392 -1.47 -17.65 9.03
N ALA A 393 -0.93 -17.11 10.12
CA ALA A 393 -0.52 -17.90 11.27
C ALA A 393 -1.72 -18.52 12.01
N GLU A 394 -2.77 -17.72 12.30
CA GLU A 394 -3.99 -18.21 12.97
C GLU A 394 -4.81 -19.12 12.07
N PHE A 395 -4.87 -18.84 10.76
CA PHE A 395 -5.61 -19.65 9.80
C PHE A 395 -5.04 -21.06 9.68
N LEU A 396 -3.70 -21.17 9.66
CA LEU A 396 -3.00 -22.44 9.53
C LEU A 396 -2.92 -23.22 10.85
N ALA A 397 -2.62 -22.55 11.96
CA ALA A 397 -2.42 -23.16 13.26
C ALA A 397 -3.09 -22.30 14.35
N PRO A 398 -4.42 -22.42 14.56
CA PRO A 398 -5.17 -21.57 15.48
C PRO A 398 -4.58 -21.61 16.89
N ARG A 399 -4.43 -20.45 17.55
CA ARG A 399 -3.69 -20.34 18.81
C ARG A 399 -4.21 -21.27 19.90
N ALA A 400 -5.53 -21.25 20.09
CA ALA A 400 -6.20 -22.06 21.11
C ALA A 400 -6.01 -23.56 20.84
N ALA A 401 -6.33 -24.02 19.63
CA ALA A 401 -6.20 -25.43 19.27
C ALA A 401 -4.75 -25.92 19.27
N THR A 402 -3.82 -25.04 18.88
CA THR A 402 -2.39 -25.28 18.93
C THR A 402 -1.92 -25.52 20.37
N PHE A 403 -2.39 -24.70 21.31
CA PHE A 403 -2.09 -24.89 22.73
C PHE A 403 -2.69 -26.19 23.29
N GLU A 404 -3.96 -26.50 23.00
CA GLU A 404 -4.59 -27.74 23.48
C GLU A 404 -3.82 -28.98 22.99
N ARG A 405 -3.37 -28.96 21.73
CA ARG A 405 -2.54 -30.04 21.18
C ARG A 405 -1.17 -30.12 21.84
N TRP A 406 -0.55 -28.98 22.13
CA TRP A 406 0.71 -28.94 22.88
C TRP A 406 0.55 -29.51 24.30
N ALA A 407 -0.51 -29.13 25.00
CA ALA A 407 -0.80 -29.57 26.36
C ALA A 407 -1.14 -31.07 26.43
N ALA A 408 -1.85 -31.60 25.44
CA ALA A 408 -2.19 -33.02 25.36
C ALA A 408 -1.01 -33.91 24.92
N ALA A 409 -0.01 -33.35 24.26
CA ALA A 409 1.15 -34.11 23.81
C ALA A 409 2.07 -34.46 24.99
N SER A 410 2.55 -35.70 25.03
CA SER A 410 3.51 -36.17 26.04
C SER A 410 4.96 -36.02 25.56
N GLY A 411 5.90 -35.95 26.51
CA GLY A 411 7.34 -35.91 26.23
C GLY A 411 7.97 -34.52 26.39
N SER A 412 9.17 -34.36 25.85
CA SER A 412 9.93 -33.11 25.97
C SER A 412 9.28 -31.98 25.15
N PRO A 413 9.58 -30.70 25.45
CA PRO A 413 9.14 -29.56 24.63
C PRO A 413 9.42 -29.74 23.13
N GLU A 414 10.56 -30.33 22.76
CA GLU A 414 10.94 -30.63 21.38
C GLU A 414 9.98 -31.61 20.71
N THR A 415 9.65 -32.72 21.39
CA THR A 415 8.73 -33.74 20.87
C THR A 415 7.34 -33.16 20.70
N ARG A 416 6.86 -32.37 21.67
CA ARG A 416 5.55 -31.72 21.60
C ARG A 416 5.48 -30.68 20.49
N LEU A 417 6.53 -29.87 20.30
CA LEU A 417 6.58 -28.89 19.20
C LEU A 417 6.53 -29.61 17.86
N LYS A 418 7.29 -30.70 17.70
CA LYS A 418 7.29 -31.51 16.48
C LYS A 418 5.90 -32.07 16.18
N ALA A 419 5.19 -32.56 17.19
CA ALA A 419 3.83 -33.07 17.04
C ALA A 419 2.85 -31.97 16.56
N VAL A 420 2.95 -30.75 17.11
CA VAL A 420 2.18 -29.59 16.65
C VAL A 420 2.51 -29.24 15.19
N CYS A 421 3.80 -29.14 14.85
CA CYS A 421 4.24 -28.80 13.50
C CYS A 421 3.76 -29.83 12.47
N GLN A 422 3.83 -31.12 12.80
CA GLN A 422 3.38 -32.20 11.94
C GLN A 422 1.86 -32.15 11.71
N HIS A 423 1.08 -31.89 12.77
CA HIS A 423 -0.38 -31.83 12.66
C HIS A 423 -0.84 -30.68 11.76
N TYR A 424 -0.34 -29.46 12.00
CA TYR A 424 -0.76 -28.27 11.23
C TYR A 424 0.02 -28.08 9.92
N ARG A 425 1.08 -28.87 9.69
CA ARG A 425 2.02 -28.74 8.56
C ARG A 425 2.59 -27.32 8.46
N VAL A 426 3.08 -26.81 9.59
CA VAL A 426 3.68 -25.47 9.75
C VAL A 426 5.13 -25.57 10.24
N SER A 427 5.88 -24.48 10.12
CA SER A 427 7.26 -24.41 10.64
C SER A 427 7.27 -24.38 12.18
N SER A 428 8.39 -24.80 12.77
CA SER A 428 8.63 -24.69 14.21
C SER A 428 8.51 -23.25 14.70
N GLN A 429 8.98 -22.29 13.90
CA GLN A 429 8.91 -20.87 14.22
C GLN A 429 7.46 -20.37 14.33
N LEU A 430 6.60 -20.71 13.35
CA LEU A 430 5.19 -20.31 13.36
C LEU A 430 4.47 -20.96 14.54
N ALA A 431 4.64 -22.27 14.74
CA ALA A 431 4.04 -22.99 15.86
C ALA A 431 4.47 -22.41 17.22
N ALA A 432 5.75 -22.07 17.39
CA ALA A 432 6.26 -21.47 18.62
C ALA A 432 5.63 -20.10 18.89
N TRP A 433 5.49 -19.24 17.88
CA TRP A 433 4.79 -17.95 18.02
C TRP A 433 3.32 -18.12 18.40
N GLN A 434 2.62 -19.07 17.79
CA GLN A 434 1.22 -19.37 18.10
C GLN A 434 1.04 -19.82 19.55
N LEU A 435 1.95 -20.66 20.07
CA LEU A 435 1.96 -21.08 21.47
C LEU A 435 2.23 -19.92 22.43
N LEU A 436 3.24 -19.10 22.15
CA LEU A 436 3.59 -17.93 22.96
C LEU A 436 2.45 -16.90 23.00
N ASN A 437 1.74 -16.72 21.88
CA ASN A 437 0.65 -15.75 21.74
C ASN A 437 -0.73 -16.30 22.13
N SER A 438 -0.81 -17.54 22.62
CA SER A 438 -2.07 -18.21 22.97
C SER A 438 -2.82 -17.60 24.15
N GLY A 439 -2.16 -16.75 24.94
CA GLY A 439 -2.72 -16.20 26.17
C GLY A 439 -2.88 -17.23 27.29
N ARG A 440 -2.33 -18.44 27.11
CA ARG A 440 -2.35 -19.53 28.11
C ARG A 440 -1.04 -19.57 28.89
N MET A 441 -1.10 -20.12 30.10
CA MET A 441 0.07 -20.24 30.95
C MET A 441 0.99 -21.35 30.44
N LEU A 442 2.26 -21.00 30.22
CA LEU A 442 3.35 -21.92 29.87
C LEU A 442 4.30 -22.02 31.06
N LEU A 443 4.89 -23.20 31.28
CA LEU A 443 5.97 -23.32 32.26
C LEU A 443 7.18 -22.50 31.78
N GLU A 444 7.94 -21.93 32.71
CA GLU A 444 9.07 -21.05 32.38
C GLU A 444 10.09 -21.72 31.42
N LYS A 445 10.37 -23.00 31.66
CA LYS A 445 11.26 -23.81 30.80
C LYS A 445 10.70 -23.98 29.38
N GLU A 446 9.38 -24.09 29.24
CA GLU A 446 8.70 -24.21 27.94
C GLU A 446 8.70 -22.88 27.20
N ARG A 447 8.37 -21.78 27.90
CA ARG A 447 8.43 -20.42 27.34
C ARG A 447 9.82 -20.12 26.80
N SER A 448 10.85 -20.31 27.63
CA SER A 448 12.26 -20.15 27.23
C SER A 448 12.65 -21.02 26.03
N PHE A 449 12.11 -22.25 25.94
CA PHE A 449 12.32 -23.13 24.79
C PHE A 449 11.67 -22.61 23.52
N LEU A 450 10.41 -22.16 23.60
CA LEU A 450 9.65 -21.65 22.46
C LEU A 450 10.22 -20.32 21.95
N GLU A 451 10.67 -19.43 22.84
CA GLU A 451 11.31 -18.16 22.45
C GLU A 451 12.59 -18.35 21.62
N ARG A 452 13.35 -19.42 21.87
CA ARG A 452 14.51 -19.78 21.03
C ARG A 452 14.10 -20.22 19.62
N HIS A 453 12.96 -20.87 19.49
CA HIS A 453 12.43 -21.35 18.20
C HIS A 453 11.63 -20.29 17.45
N ALA A 454 11.09 -19.29 18.14
CA ALA A 454 10.33 -18.18 17.56
C ALA A 454 11.22 -17.15 16.85
N LYS A 455 12.50 -17.07 17.21
CA LYS A 455 13.48 -16.19 16.54
C LYS A 455 13.86 -16.77 15.18
N PRO A 456 14.01 -15.94 14.13
CA PRO A 456 14.55 -16.41 12.86
C PRO A 456 15.96 -16.98 13.09
N PRO A 457 16.36 -18.03 12.34
CA PRO A 457 17.75 -18.49 12.37
C PRO A 457 18.65 -17.31 12.01
N ARG A 458 19.69 -17.08 12.83
CA ARG A 458 20.69 -16.04 12.59
C ARG A 458 21.52 -16.34 11.35
#